data_AF-A0A832D0V0-F1
#
_entry.id   AF-A0A832D0V0-F1
#
_cell.length_a   1.000
_cell.length_b   1.000
_cell.length_c   1.000
_cell.angle_alpha   90.00
_cell.angle_beta   90.00
_cell.angle_gamma   90.00
#
_symmetry.space_group_name_H-M   'P 1'
#
loop_
_entity.id
_entity.type
_entity.pdbx_description
1 polymer ?
#
loop_
_entity_poly.entity_id
_entity_poly.type
_entity_poly.pdbx_seq_one_letter_code
_entity_poly.pdbx_strand_id
1 'polypeptide(L)'
;MSVVVEEEYFDKFYRVLRIDSGSTRTYSIDVYMRLNNRLDCNSSISLDNVTICYHKLSQCEAVIVETPGRLELVNLRLITTTTSDPAEGSLLRARELCLDEARRILGI
;
A
#
# COMPACT_ATOMS: atom_id res chain seq x y z
N MET A 1 -10.12 8.32 21.90
CA MET A 1 -9.65 8.78 20.58
C MET A 1 -10.57 8.14 19.55
N SER A 2 -11.28 8.91 18.73
CA SER A 2 -12.20 8.37 17.72
C SER A 2 -11.40 7.90 16.50
N VAL A 3 -11.78 6.75 15.95
CA VAL A 3 -11.27 6.24 14.68
C VAL A 3 -12.39 6.40 13.65
N VAL A 4 -12.08 7.01 12.52
CA VAL A 4 -13.01 7.10 11.37
C VAL A 4 -12.46 6.20 10.27
N VAL A 5 -13.34 5.41 9.66
CA VAL A 5 -12.98 4.49 8.59
C VAL A 5 -13.90 4.75 7.41
N GLU A 6 -13.31 4.99 6.24
CA GLU A 6 -14.01 5.07 4.96
C GLU A 6 -13.46 4.01 4.01
N GLU A 7 -14.34 3.47 3.18
CA GLU A 7 -14.03 2.37 2.28
C GLU A 7 -14.73 2.57 0.94
N GLU A 8 -14.01 2.28 -0.14
CA GLU A 8 -14.57 2.30 -1.49
C GLU A 8 -13.94 1.20 -2.35
N TYR A 9 -14.75 0.68 -3.28
CA TYR A 9 -14.34 -0.29 -4.26
C TYR A 9 -14.28 0.35 -5.64
N PHE A 10 -13.10 0.38 -6.25
CA PHE A 10 -12.89 0.92 -7.59
C PHE A 10 -12.66 -0.19 -8.60
N ASP A 11 -13.32 -0.06 -9.75
CA ASP A 11 -13.16 -0.93 -10.92
C ASP A 11 -13.34 -2.43 -10.63
N LYS A 12 -13.99 -2.78 -9.50
CA LYS A 12 -14.14 -4.14 -8.94
C LYS A 12 -12.84 -4.85 -8.52
N PHE A 13 -11.67 -4.25 -8.77
CA PHE A 13 -10.37 -4.87 -8.50
C PHE A 13 -9.63 -4.24 -7.32
N TYR A 14 -9.97 -3.01 -6.97
CA TYR A 14 -9.28 -2.26 -5.91
C TYR A 14 -10.24 -1.97 -4.78
N ARG A 15 -9.87 -2.41 -3.59
CA ARG A 15 -10.49 -1.96 -2.35
C ARG A 15 -9.55 -0.94 -1.71
N VAL A 16 -10.07 0.24 -1.40
CA VAL A 16 -9.30 1.31 -0.76
C VAL A 16 -9.96 1.66 0.56
N LEU A 17 -9.16 1.61 1.62
CA LEU A 17 -9.58 1.92 2.98
C LEU A 17 -8.81 3.15 3.47
N ARG A 18 -9.51 4.17 3.95
CA ARG A 18 -8.94 5.29 4.70
C ARG A 18 -9.25 5.12 6.17
N ILE A 19 -8.23 5.20 7.00
CA ILE A 19 -8.33 5.13 8.46
C ILE A 19 -7.76 6.44 9.02
N ASP A 20 -8.61 7.21 9.68
CA ASP A 20 -8.22 8.43 10.40
C ASP A 20 -8.17 8.13 11.89
N SER A 21 -6.99 8.28 12.50
CA SER A 21 -6.74 8.01 13.91
C SER A 21 -5.89 9.12 14.53
N GLY A 22 -6.54 10.05 15.21
CA GLY A 22 -5.87 11.25 15.72
C GLY A 22 -5.41 12.15 14.57
N SER A 23 -4.13 12.51 14.54
CA SER A 23 -3.52 13.28 13.45
C SER A 23 -3.04 12.42 12.29
N THR A 24 -3.07 11.09 12.42
CA THR A 24 -2.60 10.16 11.39
C THR A 24 -3.75 9.74 10.48
N ARG A 25 -3.46 9.71 9.18
CA ARG A 25 -4.34 9.17 8.15
C ARG A 25 -3.59 8.10 7.37
N THR A 26 -4.20 6.92 7.28
CA THR A 26 -3.64 5.78 6.56
C THR A 26 -4.59 5.37 5.44
N TYR A 27 -4.06 5.28 4.23
CA TYR A 27 -4.72 4.63 3.11
C TYR A 27 -4.13 3.24 2.92
N SER A 28 -4.98 2.24 2.79
CA SER A 28 -4.64 0.86 2.45
C SER A 28 -5.34 0.52 1.14
N ILE A 29 -4.57 0.24 0.11
CA ILE A 29 -5.04 0.00 -1.25
C ILE A 29 -4.70 -1.45 -1.59
N ASP A 30 -5.71 -2.30 -1.70
CA ASP A 30 -5.51 -3.70 -2.03
C ASP A 30 -5.14 -3.81 -3.51
N VAL A 31 -3.96 -4.40 -3.79
CA VAL A 31 -3.38 -4.56 -5.13
C VAL A 31 -2.79 -5.95 -5.20
N TYR A 32 -3.41 -6.88 -5.92
CA TYR A 32 -2.94 -8.26 -6.02
C TYR A 32 -2.26 -8.51 -7.37
N MET A 33 -0.93 -8.50 -7.38
CA MET A 33 -0.16 -8.65 -8.61
C MET A 33 1.13 -9.41 -8.40
N ARG A 34 1.51 -10.22 -9.39
CA ARG A 34 2.78 -10.93 -9.37
C ARG A 34 3.92 -10.01 -9.79
N LEU A 35 4.99 -10.02 -9.01
CA LEU A 35 6.23 -9.31 -9.32
C LEU A 35 7.23 -10.28 -9.95
N ASN A 36 8.05 -9.76 -10.87
CA ASN A 36 9.06 -10.56 -11.58
C ASN A 36 10.43 -10.50 -10.90
N ASN A 37 10.70 -9.44 -10.14
CA ASN A 37 12.00 -9.16 -9.54
C ASN A 37 11.86 -9.01 -8.04
N ARG A 38 12.81 -9.59 -7.29
CA ARG A 38 12.95 -9.33 -5.87
C ARG A 38 13.38 -7.88 -5.64
N LEU A 39 12.89 -7.29 -4.56
CA LEU A 39 13.16 -5.92 -4.17
C LEU A 39 13.81 -5.92 -2.79
N ASP A 40 14.64 -4.93 -2.53
CA ASP A 40 15.23 -4.73 -1.21
C ASP A 40 14.15 -4.23 -0.24
N CYS A 41 13.92 -4.99 0.83
CA CYS A 41 12.93 -4.63 1.84
C CYS A 41 13.51 -3.57 2.80
N ASN A 42 12.75 -2.51 3.06
CA ASN A 42 13.07 -1.56 4.12
C ASN A 42 12.87 -2.19 5.51
N SER A 43 11.84 -3.03 5.62
CA SER A 43 11.63 -3.89 6.77
C SER A 43 10.95 -5.18 6.33
N SER A 44 11.08 -6.23 7.13
CA SER A 44 10.43 -7.50 6.83
C SER A 44 9.98 -8.23 8.10
N ILE A 45 8.96 -9.06 7.94
CA ILE A 45 8.49 -9.99 8.96
C ILE A 45 8.45 -11.37 8.30
N SER A 46 9.11 -12.35 8.89
CA SER A 46 9.10 -13.73 8.39
C SER A 46 8.30 -14.63 9.33
N LEU A 47 7.45 -15.45 8.74
CA LEU A 47 6.61 -16.46 9.40
C LEU A 47 6.75 -17.75 8.57
N ASP A 48 7.49 -18.72 9.10
CA ASP A 48 7.83 -19.97 8.41
C ASP A 48 8.43 -19.73 7.01
N ASN A 49 7.72 -20.15 5.97
CA ASN A 49 8.11 -20.00 4.57
C ASN A 49 7.52 -18.74 3.89
N VAL A 50 6.90 -17.85 4.65
CA VAL A 50 6.33 -16.61 4.15
C VAL A 50 7.12 -15.43 4.70
N THR A 51 7.51 -14.50 3.84
CA THR A 51 8.08 -13.22 4.24
C THR A 51 7.20 -12.08 3.76
N ILE A 52 6.77 -11.24 4.68
CA ILE A 52 6.13 -9.96 4.37
C ILE A 52 7.23 -8.92 4.29
N CYS A 53 7.43 -8.39 3.09
CA CYS A 53 8.41 -7.37 2.75
C CYS A 53 7.70 -6.02 2.62
N TYR A 54 8.18 -5.02 3.35
CA TYR A 54 7.75 -3.65 3.20
C TYR A 54 8.81 -2.90 2.39
N HIS A 55 8.43 -2.45 1.20
CA HIS A 55 9.31 -1.73 0.28
C HIS A 55 8.82 -0.29 0.13
N LYS A 56 9.66 0.66 0.54
CA LYS A 56 9.36 2.08 0.45
C LYS A 56 9.43 2.49 -1.01
N LEU A 57 8.36 3.14 -1.47
CA LEU A 57 8.31 3.75 -2.79
C LEU A 57 8.87 5.17 -2.68
N SER A 58 8.05 6.20 -2.88
CA SER A 58 8.39 7.57 -2.49
C SER A 58 7.54 7.97 -1.28
N GLN A 59 6.29 8.33 -1.49
CA GLN A 59 5.37 8.65 -0.41
C GLN A 59 4.62 7.40 0.04
N CYS A 60 4.40 6.46 -0.87
CA CYS A 60 3.75 5.22 -0.59
C CYS A 60 4.74 4.13 -0.14
N GLU A 61 4.20 2.99 0.24
CA GLU A 61 4.92 1.79 0.59
C GLU A 61 4.20 0.58 0.01
N ALA A 62 4.95 -0.33 -0.59
CA ALA A 62 4.46 -1.59 -1.09
C ALA A 62 4.58 -2.67 -0.01
N VAL A 63 3.49 -3.42 0.19
CA VAL A 63 3.48 -4.63 0.99
C VAL A 63 3.52 -5.81 0.05
N ILE A 64 4.60 -6.57 0.12
CA ILE A 64 4.91 -7.65 -0.78
C ILE A 64 4.99 -8.94 0.03
N VAL A 65 4.34 -9.99 -0.45
CA VAL A 65 4.44 -11.34 0.12
C VAL A 65 5.42 -12.13 -0.73
N GLU A 66 6.47 -12.63 -0.09
CA GLU A 66 7.46 -13.54 -0.67
C GLU A 66 7.23 -14.95 -0.11
N THR A 67 7.11 -15.93 -1.01
CA THR A 67 7.05 -17.37 -0.71
C THR A 67 8.00 -18.12 -1.65
N PRO A 68 8.31 -19.41 -1.42
CA PRO A 68 9.19 -20.15 -2.32
C PRO A 68 8.69 -20.10 -3.77
N GLY A 69 9.42 -19.38 -4.63
CA GLY A 69 9.13 -19.25 -6.05
C GLY A 69 8.05 -18.23 -6.43
N ARG A 70 7.52 -17.44 -5.48
CA ARG A 70 6.54 -16.37 -5.80
C ARG A 70 6.81 -15.10 -5.01
N LEU A 71 6.54 -13.99 -5.70
CA LEU A 71 6.58 -12.65 -5.15
C LEU A 71 5.30 -11.93 -5.58
N GLU A 72 4.53 -11.47 -4.62
CA GLU A 72 3.21 -10.87 -4.86
C GLU A 72 3.13 -9.53 -4.15
N LEU A 73 2.92 -8.45 -4.92
CA LEU A 73 2.39 -7.22 -4.35
C LEU A 73 0.96 -7.53 -3.91
N VAL A 74 0.64 -7.22 -2.65
CA VAL A 74 -0.71 -7.46 -2.10
C VAL A 74 -1.40 -6.17 -1.66
N ASN A 75 -0.62 -5.13 -1.35
CA ASN A 75 -1.16 -3.87 -0.87
C ASN A 75 -0.19 -2.71 -1.11
N LEU A 76 -0.75 -1.51 -1.30
CA LEU A 76 -0.03 -0.24 -1.26
C LEU A 76 -0.56 0.60 -0.10
N ARG A 77 0.35 1.24 0.62
CA ARG A 77 0.02 2.09 1.78
C ARG A 77 0.49 3.51 1.56
N LEU A 78 -0.37 4.47 1.90
CA LEU A 78 0.02 5.86 2.11
C LEU A 78 -0.28 6.21 3.57
N ILE A 79 0.76 6.48 4.34
CA ILE A 79 0.64 6.92 5.73
C ILE A 79 1.05 8.39 5.77
N THR A 80 0.14 9.25 6.20
CA THR A 80 0.32 10.70 6.22
C THR A 80 -0.34 11.32 7.45
N THR A 81 -0.26 12.64 7.59
CA THR A 81 -1.01 13.40 8.58
C THR A 81 -2.26 14.02 7.96
N THR A 82 -3.29 14.25 8.76
CA THR A 82 -4.54 14.89 8.28
C THR A 82 -4.33 16.31 7.75
N THR A 83 -3.25 16.99 8.13
CA THR A 83 -2.91 18.36 7.69
C THR A 83 -1.94 18.41 6.51
N SER A 84 -1.28 17.29 6.17
CA SER A 84 -0.29 17.20 5.09
C SER A 84 -0.61 16.06 4.13
N ASP A 85 -1.89 15.74 3.98
CA ASP A 85 -2.36 14.60 3.19
C ASP A 85 -2.28 14.90 1.68
N PRO A 86 -1.37 14.26 0.92
CA PRO A 86 -1.24 14.49 -0.51
C PRO A 86 -2.43 13.97 -1.32
N ALA A 87 -3.27 13.11 -0.73
CA ALA A 87 -4.51 12.63 -1.31
C ALA A 87 -5.73 13.49 -0.91
N GLU A 88 -5.54 14.50 -0.05
CA GLU A 88 -6.59 15.44 0.36
C GLU A 88 -7.88 14.76 0.89
N GLY A 89 -7.75 13.61 1.55
CA GLY A 89 -8.87 12.79 2.05
C GLY A 89 -9.47 11.83 1.02
N SER A 90 -9.09 11.92 -0.26
CA SER A 90 -9.70 11.15 -1.35
C SER A 90 -9.13 9.74 -1.49
N LEU A 91 -10.01 8.74 -1.38
CA LEU A 91 -9.69 7.32 -1.62
C LEU A 91 -9.18 7.10 -3.05
N LEU A 92 -9.85 7.70 -4.04
CA LEU A 92 -9.45 7.61 -5.45
C LEU A 92 -8.06 8.20 -5.67
N ARG A 93 -7.80 9.38 -5.10
CA ARG A 93 -6.53 10.07 -5.29
C ARG A 93 -5.37 9.31 -4.64
N ALA A 94 -5.56 8.79 -3.44
CA ALA A 94 -4.56 7.95 -2.77
C ALA A 94 -4.19 6.72 -3.62
N ARG A 95 -5.21 6.06 -4.20
CA ARG A 95 -5.02 4.93 -5.11
C ARG A 95 -4.17 5.32 -6.32
N GLU A 96 -4.53 6.40 -7.02
CA GLU A 96 -3.80 6.87 -8.21
C GLU A 96 -2.34 7.18 -7.88
N LEU A 97 -2.10 7.95 -6.82
CA LEU A 97 -0.76 8.33 -6.38
C LEU A 97 0.12 7.10 -6.11
N CYS A 98 -0.38 6.13 -5.33
CA CYS A 98 0.41 4.95 -5.01
C CYS A 98 0.58 4.00 -6.21
N LEU A 99 -0.44 3.84 -7.06
CA LEU A 99 -0.31 3.03 -8.27
C LEU A 99 0.72 3.61 -9.22
N ASP A 100 0.76 4.94 -9.39
CA ASP A 100 1.75 5.58 -10.25
C ASP A 100 3.18 5.45 -9.70
N GLU A 101 3.37 5.59 -8.39
CA GLU A 101 4.66 5.29 -7.76
C GLU A 101 5.08 3.83 -7.95
N ALA A 102 4.14 2.90 -7.77
CA ALA A 102 4.40 1.48 -7.89
C ALA A 102 4.71 1.07 -9.35
N ARG A 103 3.99 1.60 -10.35
CA ARG A 103 4.32 1.43 -11.79
C ARG A 103 5.73 1.89 -12.10
N ARG A 104 6.10 3.09 -11.62
CA ARG A 104 7.41 3.69 -11.88
C ARG A 104 8.57 2.91 -11.24
N ILE A 105 8.39 2.41 -10.02
CA ILE A 105 9.48 1.80 -9.23
C ILE A 105 9.51 0.28 -9.41
N LEU A 106 8.35 -0.37 -9.41
CA LEU A 106 8.22 -1.83 -9.48
C LEU A 106 8.07 -2.35 -10.92
N GLY A 107 7.82 -1.47 -11.90
CA GLY A 107 7.68 -1.84 -13.31
C GLY A 107 6.42 -2.65 -13.62
N ILE A 108 5.35 -2.39 -12.89
CA ILE A 108 4.03 -3.01 -13.03
C ILE A 108 3.10 -2.25 -13.98
#